data_AF-A0A525NSF1-F1
#
_entry.id   AF-A0A525NSF1-F1
#
_cell.length_a   1.000
_cell.length_b   1.000
_cell.length_c   1.000
_cell.angle_alpha   90.00
_cell.angle_beta   90.00
_cell.angle_gamma   90.00
#
_symmetry.space_group_name_H-M   'P 1'
#
loop_
_entity.id
_entity.type
_entity.pdbx_description
1 polymer ?
#
loop_
_entity_poly.entity_id
_entity_poly.type
_entity_poly.pdbx_seq_one_letter_code
_entity_poly.pdbx_strand_id
1 'polypeptide(L)'
;MTNVIDLKSRRQDQAIDFASLSTLFAHGRRAKDDVFWLKENAEWLGILANVDADKPRDAIAPYEEIYQDLAAKITFFPQYYRFFLSLCLDLEDLGLRGDQGAILCHWVDRHQFARAELSDLQRAEAERLLARRICVRRDPSLQDRLENFISRSMTFALPNKKAAYELAHIVFYLADYGQQDPRLSDAAHISLDNAGLLAFLDQDADLLGEICAAKRLAGEIPDKVWESFVCQAHNDCRMGHIGMAGSADGYHTYLVSGWLA
;
A
#
# COMPACT_ATOMS: atom_id res chain seq x y z
N MET A 1 -44.20 -8.99 -16.07
CA MET A 1 -44.11 -7.54 -16.38
C MET A 1 -42.80 -7.05 -15.81
N THR A 2 -41.85 -6.66 -16.66
CA THR A 2 -40.51 -6.21 -16.23
C THR A 2 -40.51 -4.68 -16.14
N ASN A 3 -40.32 -4.15 -14.93
CA ASN A 3 -40.22 -2.71 -14.67
C ASN A 3 -38.82 -2.17 -15.00
N VAL A 4 -38.24 -2.60 -16.11
CA VAL A 4 -36.86 -2.27 -16.50
C VAL A 4 -36.90 -1.26 -17.64
N ILE A 5 -36.27 -0.11 -17.42
CA ILE A 5 -36.06 0.92 -18.44
C ILE A 5 -34.59 0.85 -18.81
N ASP A 6 -34.31 0.69 -20.10
CA ASP A 6 -32.95 0.67 -20.63
C ASP A 6 -32.51 2.10 -20.96
N LEU A 7 -31.56 2.62 -20.20
CA LEU A 7 -30.98 3.94 -20.40
C LEU A 7 -29.50 3.78 -20.73
N LYS A 8 -29.08 4.28 -21.90
CA LYS A 8 -27.66 4.37 -22.25
C LYS A 8 -26.97 5.33 -21.29
N SER A 9 -26.27 4.76 -20.31
CA SER A 9 -25.27 5.46 -19.51
C SER A 9 -24.24 6.07 -20.46
N ARG A 10 -24.14 7.40 -20.49
CA ARG A 10 -23.06 8.12 -21.17
C ARG A 10 -21.81 8.09 -20.26
N ARG A 11 -21.32 6.90 -19.90
CA ARG A 11 -20.01 6.74 -19.24
C ARG A 11 -18.94 6.84 -20.32
N GLN A 12 -18.22 7.96 -20.33
CA GLN A 12 -16.92 8.03 -21.00
C GLN A 12 -15.89 7.43 -20.04
N ASP A 13 -15.87 6.10 -19.96
CA ASP A 13 -14.80 5.37 -19.27
C ASP A 13 -13.59 5.32 -20.21
N GLN A 14 -12.82 6.42 -20.26
CA GLN A 14 -11.42 6.27 -20.64
C GLN A 14 -10.72 5.66 -19.43
N ALA A 15 -10.43 4.37 -19.51
CA ALA A 15 -9.51 3.74 -18.57
C ALA A 15 -8.21 4.54 -18.59
N ILE A 16 -7.88 5.16 -17.46
CA ILE A 16 -6.61 5.88 -17.31
C ILE A 16 -5.53 4.80 -17.20
N ASP A 17 -4.55 4.86 -18.09
CA ASP A 17 -3.42 3.93 -18.04
C ASP A 17 -2.47 4.25 -16.86
N PHE A 18 -1.58 3.30 -16.56
CA PHE A 18 -0.63 3.44 -15.46
C PHE A 18 0.33 4.64 -15.63
N ALA A 19 0.67 5.04 -16.85
CA ALA A 19 1.54 6.19 -17.11
C ALA A 19 0.85 7.52 -16.80
N SER A 20 -0.43 7.63 -17.15
CA SER A 20 -1.27 8.77 -16.86
C SER A 20 -1.54 8.89 -15.36
N LEU A 21 -1.81 7.77 -14.67
CA LEU A 21 -1.93 7.76 -13.19
C LEU A 21 -0.63 8.19 -12.53
N SER A 22 0.51 7.66 -12.98
CA SER A 22 1.83 8.03 -12.46
C SER A 22 2.12 9.52 -12.61
N THR A 23 1.75 10.11 -13.75
CA THR A 23 1.88 11.57 -13.98
C THR A 23 1.00 12.36 -13.00
N LEU A 24 -0.24 11.90 -12.75
CA LEU A 24 -1.15 12.55 -11.81
C LEU A 24 -0.62 12.50 -10.37
N PHE A 25 -0.10 11.36 -9.90
CA PHE A 25 0.48 11.24 -8.56
C PHE A 25 1.78 12.06 -8.42
N ALA A 26 2.66 12.00 -9.42
CA ALA A 26 3.94 12.70 -9.38
C ALA A 26 3.78 14.23 -9.43
N HIS A 27 2.81 14.76 -10.18
CA HIS A 27 2.75 16.19 -10.52
C HIS A 27 1.39 16.87 -10.36
N GLY A 28 0.29 16.10 -10.31
CA GLY A 28 -1.07 16.64 -10.40
C GLY A 28 -1.83 16.73 -9.07
N ARG A 29 -1.57 15.83 -8.12
CA ARG A 29 -2.42 15.68 -6.92
C ARG A 29 -1.97 16.52 -5.71
N ARG A 30 -0.68 16.45 -5.37
CA ARG A 30 -0.11 17.05 -4.15
C ARG A 30 1.18 17.80 -4.49
N ALA A 31 1.53 18.79 -3.67
CA ALA A 31 2.81 19.50 -3.82
C ALA A 31 3.98 18.58 -3.41
N LYS A 32 5.11 18.66 -4.11
CA LYS A 32 6.28 17.76 -3.91
C LYS A 32 6.96 17.88 -2.53
N ASP A 33 6.62 18.91 -1.75
CA ASP A 33 7.09 19.18 -0.39
C ASP A 33 6.09 18.74 0.69
N ASP A 34 4.92 18.25 0.30
CA ASP A 34 3.90 17.71 1.21
C ASP A 34 4.24 16.26 1.61
N VAL A 35 4.11 15.93 2.90
CA VAL A 35 4.25 14.55 3.38
C VAL A 35 3.19 13.62 2.79
N PHE A 36 1.99 14.14 2.49
CA PHE A 36 0.95 13.35 1.82
C PHE A 36 1.35 13.01 0.38
N TRP A 37 2.14 13.85 -0.30
CA TRP A 37 2.70 13.50 -1.60
C TRP A 37 3.63 12.28 -1.48
N LEU A 38 4.50 12.25 -0.45
CA LEU A 38 5.40 11.10 -0.23
C LEU A 38 4.62 9.81 0.01
N LYS A 39 3.59 9.88 0.85
CA LYS A 39 2.73 8.75 1.16
C LYS A 39 2.03 8.23 -0.10
N GLU A 40 1.28 9.10 -0.80
CA GLU A 40 0.50 8.72 -1.99
C GLU A 40 1.39 8.10 -3.09
N ASN A 41 2.57 8.66 -3.32
CA ASN A 41 3.48 8.17 -4.35
C ASN A 41 4.19 6.87 -3.93
N ALA A 42 4.51 6.68 -2.66
CA ALA A 42 5.07 5.43 -2.16
C ALA A 42 4.05 4.27 -2.27
N GLU A 43 2.79 4.53 -1.94
CA GLU A 43 1.70 3.55 -2.11
C GLU A 43 1.47 3.21 -3.59
N TRP A 44 1.39 4.23 -4.46
CA TRP A 44 1.21 4.03 -5.89
C TRP A 44 2.33 3.19 -6.51
N LEU A 45 3.59 3.56 -6.27
CA LEU A 45 4.73 2.82 -6.82
C LEU A 45 4.86 1.44 -6.19
N GLY A 46 4.53 1.28 -4.90
CA GLY A 46 4.47 -0.02 -4.24
C GLY A 46 3.43 -0.95 -4.88
N ILE A 47 2.22 -0.46 -5.17
CA ILE A 47 1.21 -1.24 -5.90
C ILE A 47 1.72 -1.58 -7.29
N LEU A 48 2.21 -0.59 -8.06
CA LEU A 48 2.72 -0.81 -9.40
C LEU A 48 3.87 -1.83 -9.43
N ALA A 49 4.74 -1.84 -8.42
CA ALA A 49 5.83 -2.80 -8.28
C ALA A 49 5.35 -4.23 -8.01
N ASN A 50 4.14 -4.43 -7.46
CA ASN A 50 3.62 -5.74 -7.06
C ASN A 50 2.41 -6.24 -7.87
N VAL A 51 1.84 -5.42 -8.77
CA VAL A 51 0.80 -5.88 -9.71
C VAL A 51 1.40 -6.80 -10.77
N ASP A 52 0.75 -7.95 -11.00
CA ASP A 52 1.08 -8.94 -12.03
C ASP A 52 0.50 -8.55 -13.39
N ALA A 53 0.93 -7.40 -13.91
CA ALA A 53 0.57 -6.89 -15.23
C ALA A 53 1.83 -6.43 -15.98
N ASP A 54 1.74 -6.30 -17.31
CA ASP A 54 2.83 -5.71 -18.09
C ASP A 54 2.97 -4.23 -17.72
N LYS A 55 4.05 -3.90 -16.99
CA LYS A 55 4.26 -2.57 -16.42
C LYS A 55 4.86 -1.70 -17.52
N PRO A 56 4.13 -0.67 -17.98
CA PRO A 56 4.60 0.09 -19.11
C PRO A 56 5.79 0.95 -18.62
N ARG A 57 6.91 0.90 -19.34
CA ARG A 57 8.18 1.53 -18.93
C ARG A 57 8.06 3.05 -18.76
N ASP A 58 7.09 3.65 -19.42
CA ASP A 58 6.75 5.07 -19.31
C ASP A 58 6.05 5.43 -17.98
N ALA A 59 5.54 4.46 -17.22
CA ALA A 59 4.93 4.73 -15.91
C ALA A 59 5.91 5.32 -14.90
N ILE A 60 7.21 5.03 -15.02
CA ILE A 60 8.23 5.61 -14.15
C ILE A 60 8.82 6.92 -14.66
N ALA A 61 8.54 7.33 -15.91
CA ALA A 61 9.12 8.54 -16.51
C ALA A 61 8.85 9.84 -15.71
N PRO A 62 7.65 10.05 -15.11
CA PRO A 62 7.40 11.23 -14.27
C PRO A 62 8.29 11.33 -13.02
N TYR A 63 8.94 10.24 -12.63
CA TYR A 63 9.75 10.15 -11.42
C TYR A 63 11.25 10.28 -11.66
N GLU A 64 11.72 10.43 -12.90
CA GLU A 64 13.16 10.50 -13.21
C GLU A 64 13.86 11.67 -12.51
N GLU A 65 13.30 12.88 -12.58
CA GLU A 65 13.82 14.05 -11.88
C GLU A 65 13.74 13.87 -10.35
N ILE A 66 12.63 13.29 -9.87
CA ILE A 66 12.42 13.03 -8.45
C ILE A 66 13.51 12.09 -7.91
N TYR A 67 13.82 11.02 -8.63
CA TYR A 67 14.84 10.04 -8.26
C TYR A 67 16.21 10.71 -8.06
N GLN A 68 16.58 11.64 -8.93
CA GLN A 68 17.87 12.33 -8.83
C GLN A 68 18.03 13.11 -7.52
N ASP A 69 16.93 13.63 -6.97
CA ASP A 69 16.91 14.43 -5.74
C ASP A 69 16.68 13.61 -4.45
N LEU A 70 16.30 12.33 -4.53
CA LEU A 70 15.90 11.54 -3.36
C LEU A 70 17.01 11.46 -2.30
N ALA A 71 18.25 11.27 -2.72
CA ALA A 71 19.39 11.17 -1.81
C ALA A 71 19.64 12.47 -1.01
N ALA A 72 19.41 13.63 -1.63
CA ALA A 72 19.50 14.91 -0.93
C ALA A 72 18.33 15.08 0.05
N LYS A 73 17.11 14.73 -0.38
CA LYS A 73 15.89 14.85 0.44
C LYS A 73 15.91 13.97 1.68
N ILE A 74 16.31 12.71 1.56
CA ILE A 74 16.37 11.78 2.69
C ILE A 74 17.41 12.21 3.74
N THR A 75 18.52 12.82 3.29
CA THR A 75 19.54 13.39 4.18
C THR A 75 19.01 14.59 4.94
N PHE A 76 18.21 15.45 4.30
CA PHE A 76 17.66 16.66 4.91
C PHE A 76 16.41 16.39 5.77
N PHE A 77 15.59 15.41 5.40
CA PHE A 77 14.36 15.02 6.11
C PHE A 77 14.38 13.55 6.54
N PRO A 78 15.31 13.15 7.44
CA PRO A 78 15.50 11.75 7.82
C PRO A 78 14.28 11.14 8.53
N GLN A 79 13.38 11.94 9.10
CA GLN A 79 12.15 11.45 9.72
C GLN A 79 11.19 10.76 8.73
N TYR A 80 11.34 11.01 7.41
CA TYR A 80 10.52 10.40 6.36
C TYR A 80 11.29 9.36 5.55
N TYR A 81 12.40 8.83 6.09
CA TYR A 81 13.30 7.96 5.33
C TYR A 81 12.60 6.71 4.75
N ARG A 82 11.62 6.11 5.44
CA ARG A 82 10.88 4.95 4.91
C ARG A 82 10.19 5.26 3.60
N PHE A 83 9.53 6.43 3.48
CA PHE A 83 8.89 6.83 2.23
C PHE A 83 9.91 7.10 1.13
N PHE A 84 10.97 7.87 1.40
CA PHE A 84 12.02 8.13 0.41
C PHE A 84 12.72 6.86 -0.05
N LEU A 85 13.01 5.96 0.88
CA LEU A 85 13.65 4.69 0.60
C LEU A 85 12.72 3.77 -0.21
N SER A 86 11.43 3.67 0.15
CA SER A 86 10.45 2.91 -0.64
C SER A 86 10.38 3.45 -2.07
N LEU A 87 10.18 4.77 -2.25
CA LEU A 87 10.16 5.41 -3.57
C LEU A 87 11.41 5.06 -4.39
N CYS A 88 12.60 5.19 -3.81
CA CYS A 88 13.86 4.91 -4.48
C CYS A 88 13.94 3.45 -4.94
N LEU A 89 13.63 2.51 -4.04
CA LEU A 89 13.72 1.08 -4.31
C LEU A 89 12.64 0.61 -5.30
N ASP A 90 11.42 1.13 -5.19
CA ASP A 90 10.31 0.80 -6.08
C ASP A 90 10.59 1.30 -7.51
N LEU A 91 11.16 2.50 -7.67
CA LEU A 91 11.58 3.00 -8.99
C LEU A 91 12.66 2.12 -9.63
N GLU A 92 13.66 1.71 -8.87
CA GLU A 92 14.72 0.82 -9.35
C GLU A 92 14.17 -0.57 -9.71
N ASP A 93 13.28 -1.14 -8.88
CA ASP A 93 12.65 -2.45 -9.13
C ASP A 93 11.68 -2.39 -10.33
N LEU A 94 11.11 -1.22 -10.62
CA LEU A 94 10.32 -0.95 -11.83
C LEU A 94 11.19 -0.70 -13.09
N GLY A 95 12.52 -0.71 -12.95
CA GLY A 95 13.45 -0.67 -14.07
C GLY A 95 14.15 0.67 -14.31
N LEU A 96 13.99 1.64 -13.40
CA LEU A 96 14.79 2.87 -13.43
C LEU A 96 16.25 2.52 -13.11
N ARG A 97 17.18 2.93 -13.97
CA ARG A 97 18.60 2.56 -13.80
C ARG A 97 19.26 3.45 -12.76
N GLY A 98 19.91 2.82 -11.78
CA GLY A 98 20.76 3.50 -10.80
C GLY A 98 21.17 2.56 -9.66
N ASP A 99 21.92 3.11 -8.71
CA ASP A 99 22.43 2.42 -7.53
C ASP A 99 22.13 3.17 -6.22
N GLN A 100 21.32 4.24 -6.28
CA GLN A 100 21.00 5.06 -5.11
C GLN A 100 20.30 4.24 -4.03
N GLY A 101 19.44 3.29 -4.39
CA GLY A 101 18.72 2.45 -3.43
C GLY A 101 19.67 1.69 -2.50
N ALA A 102 20.73 1.08 -3.06
CA ALA A 102 21.75 0.39 -2.28
C ALA A 102 22.55 1.35 -1.38
N ILE A 103 22.92 2.52 -1.91
CA ILE A 103 23.64 3.56 -1.16
C ILE A 103 22.79 4.06 0.02
N LEU A 104 21.50 4.32 -0.21
CA LEU A 104 20.56 4.79 0.80
C LEU A 104 20.26 3.73 1.84
N CYS A 105 20.13 2.45 1.46
CA CYS A 105 20.01 1.36 2.43
C CYS A 105 21.21 1.32 3.38
N HIS A 106 22.44 1.40 2.86
CA HIS A 106 23.63 1.45 3.71
C HIS A 106 23.67 2.69 4.61
N TRP A 107 23.23 3.85 4.11
CA TRP A 107 23.17 5.07 4.89
C TRP A 107 22.14 4.98 6.03
N VAL A 108 20.93 4.49 5.75
CA VAL A 108 19.85 4.27 6.73
C VAL A 108 20.28 3.27 7.80
N ASP A 109 20.88 2.14 7.41
CA ASP A 109 21.39 1.14 8.34
C ASP A 109 22.51 1.72 9.21
N ARG A 110 23.48 2.44 8.63
CA ARG A 110 24.55 3.08 9.42
C ARG A 110 24.04 4.03 10.50
N HIS A 111 22.96 4.76 10.23
CA HIS A 111 22.33 5.68 11.20
C HIS A 111 21.35 4.98 12.15
N GLN A 112 21.06 3.70 11.92
CA GLN A 112 20.20 2.88 12.77
C GLN A 112 18.78 3.45 12.91
N PHE A 113 18.23 4.07 11.86
CA PHE A 113 16.90 4.69 11.92
C PHE A 113 15.78 3.71 12.28
N ALA A 114 15.89 2.45 11.84
CA ALA A 114 14.95 1.39 12.22
C ALA A 114 14.80 1.25 13.75
N ARG A 115 15.86 1.52 14.53
CA ARG A 115 15.80 1.46 16.01
C ARG A 115 15.03 2.62 16.63
N ALA A 116 14.90 3.73 15.91
CA ALA A 116 14.18 4.92 16.37
C ALA A 116 12.68 4.86 16.05
N GLU A 117 12.22 3.86 15.29
CA GLU A 117 10.81 3.68 14.99
C GLU A 117 9.98 3.47 16.26
N LEU A 118 8.73 3.93 16.24
CA LEU A 118 7.87 3.92 17.43
C LEU A 118 7.16 2.58 17.60
N SER A 119 6.72 1.96 16.51
CA SER A 119 6.00 0.68 16.54
C SER A 119 6.78 -0.45 15.89
N ASP A 120 6.45 -1.68 16.28
CA ASP A 120 7.01 -2.88 15.67
C ASP A 120 6.65 -2.98 14.18
N LEU A 121 5.46 -2.52 13.79
CA LEU A 121 5.08 -2.45 12.38
C LEU A 121 6.07 -1.60 11.56
N GLN A 122 6.40 -0.41 12.07
CA GLN A 122 7.34 0.50 11.42
C GLN A 122 8.76 -0.06 11.40
N ARG A 123 9.17 -0.78 12.46
CA ARG A 123 10.45 -1.49 12.48
C ARG A 123 10.51 -2.58 11.41
N ALA A 124 9.44 -3.35 11.24
CA ALA A 124 9.38 -4.42 10.25
C ALA A 124 9.39 -3.88 8.83
N GLU A 125 8.68 -2.78 8.57
CA GLU A 125 8.76 -2.06 7.30
C GLU A 125 10.20 -1.63 7.00
N ALA A 126 10.88 -1.02 7.98
CA ALA A 126 12.26 -0.57 7.82
C ALA A 126 13.23 -1.75 7.55
N GLU A 127 13.13 -2.84 8.32
CA GLU A 127 13.96 -4.05 8.10
C GLU A 127 13.72 -4.65 6.72
N ARG A 128 12.46 -4.69 6.25
CA ARG A 128 12.11 -5.17 4.91
C ARG A 128 12.72 -4.28 3.83
N LEU A 129 12.56 -2.96 3.91
CA LEU A 129 13.11 -2.02 2.93
C LEU A 129 14.64 -2.18 2.80
N LEU A 130 15.34 -2.31 3.93
CA LEU A 130 16.78 -2.54 3.93
C LEU A 130 17.17 -3.88 3.31
N ALA A 131 16.41 -4.95 3.63
CA ALA A 131 16.66 -6.30 3.12
C ALA A 131 16.56 -6.42 1.59
N ARG A 132 15.91 -5.47 0.89
CA ARG A 132 15.81 -5.46 -0.59
C ARG A 132 17.16 -5.20 -1.30
N ARG A 133 18.15 -4.63 -0.62
CA ARG A 133 19.46 -4.30 -1.22
C ARG A 133 20.65 -4.75 -0.39
N ILE A 134 20.50 -4.91 0.92
CA ILE A 134 21.62 -5.21 1.83
C ILE A 134 21.24 -6.29 2.83
N CYS A 135 22.24 -7.00 3.34
CA CYS A 135 22.06 -7.92 4.45
C CYS A 135 22.02 -7.14 5.76
N VAL A 136 20.85 -7.06 6.40
CA VAL A 136 20.69 -6.45 7.73
C VAL A 136 20.45 -7.52 8.79
N ARG A 137 20.95 -7.24 10.00
CA ARG A 137 20.63 -8.05 11.17
C ARG A 137 19.18 -7.76 11.58
N ARG A 138 18.28 -8.71 11.32
CA ARG A 138 16.88 -8.66 11.77
C ARG A 138 16.77 -8.86 13.29
N ASP A 139 15.82 -8.20 13.94
CA ASP A 139 15.38 -8.53 15.29
C ASP A 139 14.58 -9.84 15.26
N PRO A 140 15.12 -10.98 15.76
CA PRO A 140 14.42 -12.25 15.70
C PRO A 140 13.10 -12.24 16.50
N SER A 141 12.98 -11.36 17.49
CA SER A 141 11.77 -11.24 18.31
C SER A 141 10.72 -10.30 17.74
N LEU A 142 11.05 -9.54 16.70
CA LEU A 142 10.12 -8.60 16.07
C LEU A 142 8.98 -9.37 15.39
N GLN A 143 9.33 -10.39 14.61
CA GLN A 143 8.34 -11.24 13.94
C GLN A 143 7.41 -11.91 14.97
N ASP A 144 7.95 -12.47 16.05
CA ASP A 144 7.14 -13.07 17.12
C ASP A 144 6.15 -12.06 17.72
N ARG A 145 6.55 -10.81 17.96
CA ARG A 145 5.65 -9.77 18.50
C ARG A 145 4.53 -9.41 17.53
N LEU A 146 4.84 -9.34 16.23
CA LEU A 146 3.84 -9.08 15.19
C LEU A 146 2.85 -10.25 15.06
N GLU A 147 3.36 -11.48 14.98
CA GLU A 147 2.54 -12.70 14.93
C GLU A 147 1.63 -12.82 16.17
N ASN A 148 2.17 -12.53 17.35
CA ASN A 148 1.41 -12.50 18.59
C ASN A 148 0.32 -11.42 18.57
N PHE A 149 0.59 -10.23 18.03
CA PHE A 149 -0.42 -9.17 17.92
C PHE A 149 -1.57 -9.59 17.02
N ILE A 150 -1.28 -10.05 15.80
CA ILE A 150 -2.32 -10.44 14.83
C ILE A 150 -3.08 -11.69 15.25
N SER A 151 -2.50 -12.54 16.11
CA SER A 151 -3.19 -13.74 16.63
C SER A 151 -4.20 -13.43 17.76
N ARG A 152 -4.34 -12.17 18.21
CA ARG A 152 -5.32 -11.80 19.25
C ARG A 152 -6.70 -11.55 18.64
N SER A 153 -7.35 -12.60 18.14
CA SER A 153 -8.64 -12.51 17.42
C SER A 153 -9.72 -11.67 18.12
N MET A 154 -9.81 -11.72 19.45
CA MET A 154 -10.75 -10.90 20.23
C MET A 154 -10.51 -9.40 20.12
N THR A 155 -9.27 -8.96 19.88
CA THR A 155 -8.94 -7.54 19.62
C THR A 155 -9.59 -7.06 18.32
N PHE A 156 -9.69 -7.93 17.31
CA PHE A 156 -10.22 -7.61 15.99
C PHE A 156 -11.72 -7.87 15.87
N ALA A 157 -12.33 -8.48 16.89
CA ALA A 157 -13.79 -8.60 17.04
C ALA A 157 -14.45 -7.32 17.58
N LEU A 158 -13.67 -6.29 17.88
CA LEU A 158 -14.16 -5.00 18.40
C LEU A 158 -13.82 -3.86 17.40
N PRO A 159 -14.69 -2.84 17.27
CA PRO A 159 -14.42 -1.71 16.38
C PRO A 159 -13.13 -0.97 16.74
N ASN A 160 -12.09 -1.18 15.95
CA ASN A 160 -10.81 -0.49 16.06
C ASN A 160 -10.13 -0.42 14.69
N LYS A 161 -10.53 0.59 13.90
CA LYS A 161 -10.03 0.80 12.52
C LYS A 161 -8.50 0.84 12.44
N LYS A 162 -7.84 1.47 13.42
CA LYS A 162 -6.37 1.54 13.45
C LYS A 162 -5.76 0.13 13.59
N ALA A 163 -6.24 -0.67 14.54
CA ALA A 163 -5.73 -2.03 14.71
C ALA A 163 -5.97 -2.88 13.45
N ALA A 164 -7.12 -2.73 12.80
CA ALA A 164 -7.44 -3.47 11.58
C ALA A 164 -6.51 -3.14 10.41
N TYR A 165 -6.15 -1.87 10.19
CA TYR A 165 -5.11 -1.53 9.21
C TYR A 165 -3.74 -2.10 9.60
N GLU A 166 -3.35 -1.99 10.88
CA GLU A 166 -2.09 -2.57 11.34
C GLU A 166 -2.07 -4.10 11.12
N LEU A 167 -3.19 -4.81 11.33
CA LEU A 167 -3.33 -6.22 10.99
C LEU A 167 -3.06 -6.49 9.50
N ALA A 168 -3.71 -5.77 8.59
CA ALA A 168 -3.51 -5.94 7.15
C ALA A 168 -2.04 -5.69 6.76
N HIS A 169 -1.45 -4.60 7.23
CA HIS A 169 -0.06 -4.25 6.94
C HIS A 169 0.95 -5.25 7.51
N ILE A 170 0.70 -5.82 8.70
CA ILE A 170 1.55 -6.90 9.22
C ILE A 170 1.54 -8.08 8.27
N VAL A 171 0.36 -8.50 7.79
CA VAL A 171 0.25 -9.61 6.83
C VAL A 171 0.98 -9.26 5.52
N PHE A 172 0.87 -8.03 5.02
CA PHE A 172 1.61 -7.59 3.83
C PHE A 172 3.13 -7.73 4.02
N TYR A 173 3.65 -7.35 5.18
CA TYR A 173 5.09 -7.48 5.45
C TYR A 173 5.54 -8.91 5.70
N LEU A 174 4.75 -9.72 6.41
CA LEU A 174 5.07 -11.14 6.62
C LEU A 174 5.06 -11.92 5.29
N ALA A 175 4.17 -11.56 4.37
CA ALA A 175 4.11 -12.14 3.03
C ALA A 175 5.15 -11.54 2.06
N ASP A 176 5.92 -10.54 2.49
CA ASP A 176 6.76 -9.70 1.64
C ASP A 176 6.03 -9.26 0.35
N TYR A 177 4.80 -8.74 0.53
CA TYR A 177 3.89 -8.33 -0.54
C TYR A 177 3.62 -9.42 -1.60
N GLY A 178 3.67 -10.69 -1.20
CA GLY A 178 3.34 -11.85 -2.04
C GLY A 178 4.55 -12.65 -2.52
N GLN A 179 5.77 -12.26 -2.14
CA GLN A 179 6.97 -13.05 -2.47
C GLN A 179 7.10 -14.34 -1.65
N GLN A 180 6.38 -14.45 -0.54
CA GLN A 180 6.40 -15.65 0.30
C GLN A 180 5.07 -15.89 1.02
N ASP A 181 4.84 -17.14 1.40
CA ASP A 181 3.73 -17.53 2.27
C ASP A 181 4.02 -17.04 3.72
N PRO A 182 3.17 -16.15 4.29
CA PRO A 182 3.34 -15.66 5.65
C PRO A 182 3.12 -16.74 6.73
N ARG A 183 2.54 -17.90 6.39
CA ARG A 183 2.24 -19.03 7.30
C ARG A 183 1.53 -18.57 8.58
N LEU A 184 0.43 -17.85 8.39
CA LEU A 184 -0.36 -17.32 9.50
C LEU A 184 -0.92 -18.45 10.39
N SER A 185 -1.12 -18.13 11.67
CA SER A 185 -1.83 -19.03 12.59
C SER A 185 -3.33 -19.00 12.32
N ASP A 186 -4.06 -20.07 12.70
CA ASP A 186 -5.52 -20.10 12.65
C ASP A 186 -6.15 -18.88 13.37
N ALA A 187 -5.53 -18.43 14.46
CA ALA A 187 -6.01 -17.27 15.21
C ALA A 187 -5.85 -15.96 14.43
N ALA A 188 -4.79 -15.81 13.64
CA ALA A 188 -4.57 -14.66 12.77
C ALA A 188 -5.54 -14.67 11.57
N HIS A 189 -5.88 -15.84 11.03
CA HIS A 189 -6.95 -15.99 10.04
C HIS A 189 -8.31 -15.53 10.60
N ILE A 190 -8.65 -15.94 11.83
CA ILE A 190 -9.86 -15.46 12.52
C ILE A 190 -9.82 -13.94 12.74
N SER A 191 -8.65 -13.35 13.02
CA SER A 191 -8.51 -11.90 13.11
C SER A 191 -8.84 -11.18 11.81
N LEU A 192 -8.40 -11.71 10.67
CA LEU A 192 -8.73 -11.18 9.34
C LEU A 192 -10.25 -11.28 9.07
N ASP A 193 -10.88 -12.40 9.45
CA ASP A 193 -12.33 -12.54 9.32
C ASP A 193 -13.11 -11.54 10.17
N ASN A 194 -12.71 -11.37 11.44
CA ASN A 194 -13.37 -10.42 12.34
C ASN A 194 -13.20 -8.98 11.84
N ALA A 195 -11.99 -8.60 11.44
CA ALA A 195 -11.72 -7.26 10.91
C ALA A 195 -12.48 -7.01 9.60
N GLY A 196 -12.53 -8.01 8.70
CA GLY A 196 -13.29 -7.93 7.44
C GLY A 196 -14.79 -7.81 7.66
N LEU A 197 -15.36 -8.58 8.58
CA LEU A 197 -16.77 -8.46 8.96
C LEU A 197 -17.11 -7.06 9.48
N LEU A 198 -16.28 -6.50 10.37
CA LEU A 198 -16.49 -5.15 10.89
C LEU A 198 -16.35 -4.09 9.80
N ALA A 199 -15.30 -4.17 8.96
CA ALA A 199 -15.10 -3.25 7.85
C ALA A 199 -16.28 -3.27 6.87
N PHE A 200 -16.82 -4.47 6.57
CA PHE A 200 -18.00 -4.62 5.74
C PHE A 200 -19.25 -4.01 6.37
N LEU A 201 -19.50 -4.24 7.66
CA LEU A 201 -20.62 -3.66 8.40
C LEU A 201 -20.54 -2.13 8.47
N ASP A 202 -19.33 -1.59 8.61
CA ASP A 202 -19.05 -0.15 8.62
C ASP A 202 -19.08 0.47 7.21
N GLN A 203 -19.30 -0.33 6.16
CA GLN A 203 -19.23 0.08 4.75
C GLN A 203 -17.88 0.71 4.36
N ASP A 204 -16.82 0.28 5.04
CA ASP A 204 -15.46 0.76 4.85
C ASP A 204 -14.77 -0.02 3.74
N ALA A 205 -15.04 0.35 2.48
CA ALA A 205 -14.49 -0.31 1.30
C ALA A 205 -12.96 -0.26 1.24
N ASP A 206 -12.38 0.75 1.87
CA ASP A 206 -10.94 0.96 1.93
C ASP A 206 -10.26 -0.13 2.78
N LEU A 207 -10.63 -0.20 4.05
CA LEU A 207 -10.12 -1.22 4.96
C LEU A 207 -10.51 -2.63 4.50
N LEU A 208 -11.73 -2.81 4.00
CA LEU A 208 -12.17 -4.13 3.51
C LEU A 208 -11.34 -4.58 2.30
N GLY A 209 -10.91 -3.66 1.44
CA GLY A 209 -9.98 -3.95 0.36
C GLY A 209 -8.63 -4.44 0.90
N GLU A 210 -8.05 -3.75 1.88
CA GLU A 210 -6.79 -4.21 2.46
C GLU A 210 -6.91 -5.58 3.14
N ILE A 211 -8.00 -5.85 3.85
CA ILE A 211 -8.26 -7.16 4.47
C ILE A 211 -8.40 -8.25 3.41
N CYS A 212 -9.13 -7.99 2.32
CA CYS A 212 -9.24 -8.95 1.22
C CYS A 212 -7.87 -9.22 0.58
N ALA A 213 -7.02 -8.20 0.42
CA ALA A 213 -5.66 -8.37 -0.09
C ALA A 213 -4.81 -9.22 0.88
N ALA A 214 -4.91 -8.95 2.18
CA ALA A 214 -4.19 -9.68 3.21
C ALA A 214 -4.59 -11.16 3.23
N LYS A 215 -5.90 -11.47 3.11
CA LYS A 215 -6.40 -12.84 2.99
C LYS A 215 -5.83 -13.54 1.75
N ARG A 216 -5.80 -12.89 0.58
CA ARG A 216 -5.18 -13.46 -0.64
C ARG A 216 -3.69 -13.75 -0.45
N LEU A 217 -2.94 -12.83 0.15
CA LEU A 217 -1.52 -13.03 0.44
C LEU A 217 -1.27 -14.15 1.46
N ALA A 218 -2.23 -14.41 2.35
CA ALA A 218 -2.22 -15.53 3.27
C ALA A 218 -2.74 -16.85 2.66
N GLY A 219 -2.95 -16.90 1.33
CA GLY A 219 -3.41 -18.10 0.63
C GLY A 219 -4.92 -18.39 0.78
N GLU A 220 -5.70 -17.46 1.31
CA GLU A 220 -7.14 -17.58 1.45
C GLU A 220 -7.90 -16.94 0.29
N ILE A 221 -9.13 -17.40 0.08
CA ILE A 221 -10.07 -16.78 -0.85
C ILE A 221 -11.00 -15.87 -0.01
N PRO A 222 -10.99 -14.54 -0.22
CA PRO A 222 -11.92 -13.64 0.47
C PRO A 222 -13.38 -13.97 0.17
N ASP A 223 -14.30 -13.51 1.04
CA ASP A 223 -15.72 -13.70 0.80
C ASP A 223 -16.16 -12.94 -0.47
N LYS A 224 -16.88 -13.61 -1.35
CA LYS A 224 -17.35 -13.04 -2.63
C LYS A 224 -18.23 -11.80 -2.45
N VAL A 225 -18.97 -11.71 -1.34
CA VAL A 225 -19.78 -10.54 -1.01
C VAL A 225 -18.89 -9.34 -0.72
N TRP A 226 -17.77 -9.55 -0.03
CA TRP A 226 -16.79 -8.49 0.25
C TRP A 226 -16.08 -8.05 -1.02
N GLU A 227 -15.61 -9.00 -1.84
CA GLU A 227 -14.97 -8.69 -3.11
C GLU A 227 -15.93 -7.91 -4.03
N SER A 228 -17.19 -8.33 -4.12
CA SER A 228 -18.19 -7.61 -4.91
C SER A 228 -18.43 -6.19 -4.40
N PHE A 229 -18.43 -5.99 -3.09
CA PHE A 229 -18.56 -4.66 -2.49
C PHE A 229 -17.35 -3.76 -2.79
N VAL A 230 -16.13 -4.29 -2.66
CA VAL A 230 -14.89 -3.55 -2.96
C VAL A 230 -14.82 -3.21 -4.45
N CYS A 231 -15.13 -4.15 -5.34
CA CYS A 231 -15.20 -3.89 -6.78
C CYS A 231 -16.26 -2.85 -7.13
N GLN A 232 -17.42 -2.87 -6.47
CA GLN A 232 -18.44 -1.84 -6.66
C GLN A 232 -17.94 -0.46 -6.22
N ALA A 233 -17.28 -0.37 -5.05
CA ALA A 233 -16.68 0.87 -4.57
C ALA A 233 -15.61 1.42 -5.53
N HIS A 234 -14.80 0.55 -6.14
CA HIS A 234 -13.87 0.93 -7.19
C HIS A 234 -14.60 1.54 -8.39
N ASN A 235 -15.64 0.86 -8.89
CA ASN A 235 -16.41 1.29 -10.05
C ASN A 235 -17.24 2.57 -9.82
N ASP A 236 -17.46 2.94 -8.56
CA ASP A 236 -18.15 4.17 -8.17
C ASP A 236 -17.20 5.36 -8.02
N CYS A 237 -15.89 5.12 -7.96
CA CYS A 237 -14.89 6.17 -7.96
C CYS A 237 -14.92 6.94 -9.28
N ARG A 238 -14.83 8.27 -9.20
CA ARG A 238 -14.85 9.16 -10.36
C ARG A 238 -13.68 10.12 -10.28
N MET A 239 -12.94 10.20 -11.37
CA MET A 239 -11.90 11.21 -11.52
C MET A 239 -12.55 12.57 -11.72
N GLY A 240 -12.31 13.48 -10.78
CA GLY A 240 -12.83 14.85 -10.78
C GLY A 240 -11.73 15.88 -11.05
N HIS A 241 -12.10 17.16 -11.12
CA HIS A 241 -11.13 18.24 -11.20
C HIS A 241 -10.48 18.51 -9.82
N ILE A 242 -9.18 18.83 -9.84
CA ILE A 242 -8.41 19.18 -8.64
C ILE A 242 -9.08 20.36 -7.93
N GLY A 243 -9.27 20.25 -6.62
CA GLY A 243 -9.89 21.28 -5.77
C GLY A 243 -11.42 21.20 -5.65
N MET A 244 -12.08 20.23 -6.30
CA MET A 244 -13.53 19.99 -6.09
C MET A 244 -13.83 19.03 -4.94
N ALA A 245 -12.91 18.11 -4.61
CA ALA A 245 -12.96 17.34 -3.38
C ALA A 245 -12.40 18.20 -2.23
N GLY A 246 -12.93 18.03 -1.02
CA GLY A 246 -12.39 18.69 0.18
C GLY A 246 -10.95 18.22 0.50
N SER A 247 -10.50 18.43 1.74
CA SER A 247 -9.17 17.98 2.18
C SER A 247 -8.95 16.45 2.12
N ALA A 248 -10.03 15.67 2.02
CA ALA A 248 -10.03 14.23 1.82
C ALA A 248 -10.83 13.87 0.55
N ASP A 249 -10.18 13.16 -0.38
CA ASP A 249 -10.79 12.56 -1.56
C ASP A 249 -10.69 11.03 -1.51
N GLY A 250 -11.35 10.34 -2.45
CA GLY A 250 -11.44 8.87 -2.48
C GLY A 250 -10.23 8.16 -3.09
N TYR A 251 -9.04 8.78 -3.14
CA TYR A 251 -7.89 8.20 -3.86
C TYR A 251 -7.43 6.87 -3.27
N HIS A 252 -7.39 6.77 -1.93
CA HIS A 252 -6.87 5.58 -1.25
C HIS A 252 -7.80 4.40 -1.52
N THR A 253 -9.11 4.62 -1.38
CA THR A 253 -10.13 3.66 -1.78
C THR A 253 -9.98 3.26 -3.24
N TYR A 254 -9.77 4.20 -4.16
CA TYR A 254 -9.54 3.89 -5.58
C TYR A 254 -8.31 2.99 -5.80
N LEU A 255 -7.19 3.30 -5.15
CA LEU A 255 -5.95 2.54 -5.26
C LEU A 255 -6.09 1.13 -4.67
N VAL A 256 -6.53 1.02 -3.42
CA VAL A 256 -6.63 -0.26 -2.70
C VAL A 256 -7.66 -1.18 -3.35
N SER A 257 -8.82 -0.65 -3.73
CA SER A 257 -9.85 -1.44 -4.40
C SER A 257 -9.42 -1.88 -5.81
N GLY A 258 -8.63 -1.06 -6.51
CA GLY A 258 -8.06 -1.41 -7.82
C GLY A 258 -6.95 -2.45 -7.75
N TRP A 259 -6.23 -2.56 -6.63
CA TRP A 259 -5.23 -3.62 -6.43
C TRP A 259 -5.86 -5.02 -6.36
N LEU A 260 -7.11 -5.10 -5.94
CA LEU A 260 -7.85 -6.37 -5.82
C LEU A 260 -8.61 -6.81 -7.08
N ALA A 261 -9.06 -5.82 -7.86
CA ALA A 261 -9.91 -5.98 -9.04
C ALA A 261 -9.16 -6.62 -10.21
#